data_AF-A0A970CF16-F1
#
_entry.id   AF-A0A970CF16-F1
#
_cell.length_a   1.000
_cell.length_b   1.000
_cell.length_c   1.000
_cell.angle_alpha   90.00
_cell.angle_beta   90.00
_cell.angle_gamma   90.00
#
_symmetry.space_group_name_H-M   'P 1'
#
loop_
_entity.id
_entity.type
_entity.pdbx_description
1 polymer ?
#
loop_
_entity_poly.entity_id
_entity_poly.type
_entity_poly.pdbx_seq_one_letter_code
_entity_poly.pdbx_strand_id
1 'polypeptide(L)'
;GGFIIGFDNDPPDIFEKQVNFIQNNGIVTAMIGLLTAMPGTRLYKRLEKEGRLLFKASGNNTDVAGSLNFIPKMDRETIVRGYQWVMNSIYSPEMYYKRILEFLKQYHPANQTSLITNDFFTFLRSLWYLGVADQTGSSKYYWRLLKESVSRYRKSFTDAITVAIYGYHFRSLFYEKWIPLEWEEWLRRELNHGGLPFPESGIGT
;
A
#
# COMPACT_ATOMS: atom_id res chain seq x y z
N GLY A 1 9.44 -1.42 2.41
CA GLY A 1 9.28 -2.36 3.55
C GLY A 1 7.92 -3.01 3.44
N GLY A 2 7.81 -4.28 3.85
CA GLY A 2 6.55 -5.01 3.93
C GLY A 2 5.99 -5.01 5.35
N PHE A 3 4.68 -4.81 5.49
CA PHE A 3 3.96 -4.76 6.75
C PHE A 3 2.70 -5.61 6.65
N ILE A 4 2.30 -6.22 7.76
CA ILE A 4 1.12 -7.09 7.82
C ILE A 4 0.27 -6.67 9.03
N ILE A 5 -1.05 -6.58 8.81
CA ILE A 5 -2.05 -6.28 9.82
C ILE A 5 -3.03 -7.45 9.94
N GLY A 6 -3.47 -7.79 11.15
CA GLY A 6 -4.49 -8.79 11.41
C GLY A 6 -3.99 -10.01 12.18
N PHE A 7 -2.89 -9.89 12.91
CA PHE A 7 -2.46 -10.93 13.85
C PHE A 7 -3.38 -10.95 15.08
N ASP A 8 -3.58 -12.14 15.66
CA ASP A 8 -4.36 -12.31 16.89
C ASP A 8 -3.82 -11.55 18.11
N ASN A 9 -2.56 -11.14 18.06
CA ASN A 9 -1.89 -10.39 19.12
C ASN A 9 -1.70 -8.91 18.75
N ASP A 10 -2.26 -8.45 17.63
CA ASP A 10 -2.22 -7.03 17.28
C ASP A 10 -2.99 -6.23 18.34
N PRO A 11 -2.36 -5.22 18.96
CA PRO A 11 -3.04 -4.37 19.92
C PRO A 11 -4.07 -3.46 19.22
N PRO A 12 -5.05 -2.89 19.95
CA PRO A 12 -6.04 -1.99 19.35
C PRO A 12 -5.45 -0.75 18.65
N ASP A 13 -4.26 -0.30 19.08
CA ASP A 13 -3.54 0.84 18.52
C ASP A 13 -2.56 0.46 17.39
N ILE A 14 -2.63 -0.78 16.86
CA ILE A 14 -1.72 -1.26 15.82
C ILE A 14 -1.72 -0.37 14.58
N PHE A 15 -2.89 0.15 14.18
CA PHE A 15 -3.03 0.97 12.98
C PHE A 15 -2.21 2.25 13.10
N GLU A 16 -2.32 2.95 14.23
CA GLU A 16 -1.58 4.18 14.50
C GLU A 16 -0.08 3.89 14.63
N LYS A 17 0.28 2.81 15.32
CA LYS A 17 1.69 2.36 15.43
C LYS A 17 2.32 2.13 14.06
N GLN A 18 1.60 1.49 13.13
CA GLN A 18 2.08 1.26 11.76
C GLN A 18 2.27 2.59 11.01
N VAL A 19 1.28 3.48 11.05
CA VAL A 19 1.39 4.82 10.40
C VAL A 19 2.57 5.60 10.97
N ASN A 20 2.69 5.68 12.29
CA ASN A 20 3.75 6.41 12.97
C ASN A 20 5.12 5.82 12.65
N PHE A 21 5.26 4.49 12.66
CA PHE A 21 6.50 3.82 12.30
C PHE A 21 6.91 4.11 10.84
N ILE A 22 5.99 3.98 9.90
CA ILE A 22 6.21 4.25 8.48
C ILE A 22 6.61 5.72 8.27
N GLN A 23 5.89 6.63 8.92
CA GLN A 23 6.10 8.06 8.78
C GLN A 23 7.44 8.51 9.36
N ASN A 24 7.76 8.12 10.59
CA ASN A 24 8.94 8.59 11.31
C ASN A 24 10.25 8.02 10.76
N ASN A 25 10.20 6.85 10.12
CA ASN A 25 11.36 6.22 9.50
C ASN A 25 11.49 6.52 7.99
N GLY A 26 10.69 7.43 7.43
CA GLY A 26 10.81 7.80 6.02
C GLY A 26 10.55 6.66 5.03
N ILE A 27 9.64 5.73 5.33
CA ILE A 27 9.42 4.55 4.48
C ILE A 27 8.52 4.93 3.28
N VAL A 28 9.13 5.31 2.16
CA VAL A 28 8.45 5.83 0.96
C VAL A 28 7.73 4.76 0.12
N THR A 29 8.15 3.50 0.23
CA THR A 29 7.54 2.34 -0.45
C THR A 29 7.09 1.31 0.60
N ALA A 30 5.97 1.61 1.28
CA ALA A 30 5.38 0.75 2.31
C ALA A 30 4.29 -0.14 1.70
N MET A 31 4.56 -1.44 1.60
CA MET A 31 3.54 -2.42 1.20
C MET A 31 2.86 -2.93 2.46
N ILE A 32 1.57 -2.63 2.62
CA ILE A 32 0.79 -3.10 3.75
C ILE A 32 -0.19 -4.14 3.23
N GLY A 33 -0.17 -5.32 3.82
CA GLY A 33 -1.10 -6.40 3.53
C GLY A 33 -1.93 -6.78 4.76
N LEU A 34 -3.07 -7.38 4.51
CA LEU A 34 -3.84 -8.06 5.54
C LEU A 34 -3.33 -9.51 5.71
N LEU A 35 -3.30 -10.00 6.94
CA LEU A 35 -2.73 -11.31 7.26
C LEU A 35 -3.49 -12.42 6.54
N THR A 36 -2.74 -13.28 5.86
CA THR A 36 -3.26 -14.45 5.17
C THR A 36 -2.51 -15.69 5.63
N ALA A 37 -3.25 -16.69 6.09
CA ALA A 37 -2.69 -17.97 6.49
C ALA A 37 -2.48 -18.84 5.25
N MET A 38 -1.21 -18.96 4.82
CA MET A 38 -0.84 -19.77 3.66
C MET A 38 -0.86 -21.27 3.98
N PRO A 39 -1.37 -22.13 3.08
CA PRO A 39 -1.35 -23.58 3.26
C PRO A 39 0.04 -24.12 3.62
N GLY A 40 0.08 -25.08 4.54
CA GLY A 40 1.34 -25.69 5.01
C GLY A 40 2.10 -24.90 6.09
N THR A 41 1.76 -23.62 6.32
CA THR A 41 2.39 -22.83 7.40
C THR A 41 1.94 -23.27 8.80
N ARG A 42 2.75 -22.94 9.82
CA ARG A 42 2.37 -23.16 11.22
C ARG A 42 1.08 -22.43 11.60
N LEU A 43 0.89 -21.21 11.11
CA LEU A 43 -0.31 -20.41 11.34
C LEU A 43 -1.54 -21.10 10.76
N TYR A 44 -1.46 -21.59 9.52
CA TYR A 44 -2.55 -22.32 8.86
C TYR A 44 -2.96 -23.57 9.65
N LYS A 45 -2.00 -24.44 9.98
CA LYS A 45 -2.26 -25.67 10.75
C LYS A 45 -2.88 -25.37 12.11
N ARG A 46 -2.44 -24.29 12.77
CA ARG A 46 -3.02 -23.84 14.05
C ARG A 46 -4.47 -23.39 13.87
N LEU A 47 -4.75 -22.51 12.91
CA LEU A 47 -6.09 -21.97 12.66
C LEU A 47 -7.08 -23.04 12.18
N GLU A 48 -6.60 -24.02 11.41
CA GLU A 48 -7.36 -25.20 11.02
C GLU A 48 -7.74 -26.04 12.25
N LYS A 49 -6.79 -26.32 13.15
CA LYS A 49 -7.06 -27.03 14.41
C LYS A 49 -8.00 -26.24 15.33
N GLU A 50 -7.94 -24.92 15.31
CA GLU A 50 -8.84 -24.03 16.07
C GLU A 50 -10.23 -23.89 15.42
N GLY A 51 -10.46 -24.44 14.22
CA GLY A 51 -11.73 -24.29 13.51
C GLY A 51 -12.01 -22.86 13.03
N ARG A 52 -10.98 -22.02 12.91
CA ARG A 52 -11.10 -20.59 12.55
C ARG A 52 -10.78 -20.31 11.09
N LEU A 53 -10.26 -21.28 10.35
CA LEU A 53 -9.93 -21.13 8.94
C LEU A 53 -11.20 -21.11 8.08
N LEU A 54 -11.37 -20.08 7.24
CA LEU A 54 -12.56 -19.89 6.41
C LEU A 54 -12.40 -20.51 5.02
N PHE A 55 -11.25 -20.27 4.38
CA PHE A 55 -10.97 -20.75 3.02
C PHE A 55 -9.46 -20.86 2.77
N LYS A 56 -9.08 -21.56 1.69
CA LYS A 56 -7.67 -21.67 1.28
C LYS A 56 -7.23 -20.38 0.59
N ALA A 57 -6.05 -19.88 0.95
CA ALA A 57 -5.50 -18.67 0.35
C ALA A 57 -5.18 -18.86 -1.14
N SER A 58 -5.44 -17.84 -1.96
CA SER A 58 -5.08 -17.79 -3.39
C SER A 58 -3.57 -17.62 -3.61
N GLY A 59 -2.84 -17.12 -2.60
CA GLY A 59 -1.41 -16.79 -2.69
C GLY A 59 -1.12 -15.44 -3.32
N ASN A 60 -2.15 -14.64 -3.64
CA ASN A 60 -1.99 -13.29 -4.15
C ASN A 60 -1.96 -12.25 -3.01
N ASN A 61 -0.86 -11.51 -2.88
CA ASN A 61 -0.66 -10.54 -1.80
C ASN A 61 -1.40 -9.20 -2.00
N THR A 62 -1.92 -8.94 -3.19
CA THR A 62 -2.76 -7.76 -3.47
C THR A 62 -4.25 -8.09 -3.43
N ASP A 63 -4.59 -9.36 -3.25
CA ASP A 63 -5.97 -9.82 -3.15
C ASP A 63 -6.50 -9.55 -1.74
N VAL A 64 -7.05 -8.35 -1.56
CA VAL A 64 -7.70 -7.97 -0.30
C VAL A 64 -8.94 -8.85 -0.04
N ALA A 65 -9.60 -9.37 -1.08
CA ALA A 65 -10.74 -10.28 -0.96
C ALA A 65 -10.33 -11.68 -0.47
N GLY A 66 -9.16 -12.16 -0.87
CA GLY A 66 -8.52 -13.39 -0.37
C GLY A 66 -7.72 -13.23 0.92
N SER A 67 -7.59 -12.00 1.43
CA SER A 67 -6.87 -11.70 2.68
C SER A 67 -7.76 -11.86 3.92
N LEU A 68 -7.16 -12.15 5.09
CA LEU A 68 -7.86 -12.62 6.29
C LEU A 68 -8.71 -13.87 6.01
N ASN A 69 -8.10 -14.93 5.50
CA ASN A 69 -8.78 -16.21 5.21
C ASN A 69 -9.15 -17.05 6.46
N PHE A 70 -9.31 -16.39 7.60
CA PHE A 70 -9.65 -16.97 8.89
C PHE A 70 -10.43 -15.95 9.74
N ILE A 71 -11.01 -16.39 10.85
CA ILE A 71 -11.71 -15.54 11.82
C ILE A 71 -10.68 -14.98 12.82
N PRO A 72 -10.30 -13.69 12.78
CA PRO A 72 -9.35 -13.08 13.72
C PRO A 72 -9.96 -12.88 15.12
N LYS A 73 -9.10 -12.66 16.14
CA LYS A 73 -9.57 -12.31 17.50
C LYS A 73 -10.13 -10.89 17.60
N MET A 74 -9.48 -9.95 16.93
CA MET A 74 -10.03 -8.61 16.72
C MET A 74 -11.14 -8.72 15.68
N ASP A 75 -12.20 -7.95 15.86
CA ASP A 75 -13.30 -7.90 14.90
C ASP A 75 -12.81 -7.59 13.48
N ARG A 76 -13.33 -8.34 12.49
CA ARG A 76 -12.89 -8.26 11.10
C ARG A 76 -13.17 -6.88 10.51
N GLU A 77 -14.34 -6.30 10.81
CA GLU A 77 -14.72 -4.99 10.30
C GLU A 77 -13.77 -3.91 10.84
N THR A 78 -13.37 -4.04 12.11
CA THR A 78 -12.37 -3.19 12.76
C THR A 78 -11.01 -3.29 12.06
N ILE A 79 -10.55 -4.49 11.72
CA ILE A 79 -9.29 -4.69 10.98
C ILE A 79 -9.36 -4.06 9.59
N VAL A 80 -10.45 -4.28 8.85
CA VAL A 80 -10.61 -3.76 7.49
C VAL A 80 -10.69 -2.23 7.49
N ARG A 81 -11.50 -1.64 8.38
CA ARG A 81 -11.57 -0.18 8.53
C ARG A 81 -10.25 0.43 8.96
N GLY A 82 -9.56 -0.22 9.90
CA GLY A 82 -8.23 0.18 10.34
C GLY A 82 -7.22 0.13 9.20
N TYR A 83 -7.19 -0.94 8.41
CA TYR A 83 -6.35 -1.06 7.21
C TYR A 83 -6.65 0.06 6.19
N GLN A 84 -7.92 0.31 5.88
CA GLN A 84 -8.31 1.42 4.99
C GLN A 84 -7.84 2.77 5.52
N TRP A 85 -8.00 3.00 6.83
CA TRP A 85 -7.51 4.21 7.48
C TRP A 85 -5.99 4.34 7.37
N VAL A 86 -5.23 3.27 7.59
CA VAL A 86 -3.77 3.27 7.42
C VAL A 86 -3.40 3.62 5.98
N MET A 87 -3.99 2.96 4.99
CA MET A 87 -3.72 3.19 3.56
C MET A 87 -4.02 4.64 3.16
N ASN A 88 -5.17 5.16 3.56
CA ASN A 88 -5.55 6.55 3.32
C ASN A 88 -4.60 7.54 4.02
N SER A 89 -4.16 7.22 5.24
CA SER A 89 -3.27 8.07 6.01
C SER A 89 -1.89 8.15 5.36
N ILE A 90 -1.26 7.01 5.07
CA ILE A 90 0.11 6.97 4.55
C ILE A 90 0.20 7.46 3.10
N TYR A 91 -0.84 7.30 2.28
CA TYR A 91 -0.87 7.75 0.89
C TYR A 91 -1.61 9.06 0.67
N SER A 92 -2.11 9.69 1.73
CA SER A 92 -2.53 11.09 1.65
C SER A 92 -1.37 11.95 1.16
N PRO A 93 -1.60 12.90 0.24
CA PRO A 93 -0.50 13.65 -0.35
C PRO A 93 0.39 14.34 0.69
N GLU A 94 -0.23 14.99 1.68
CA GLU A 94 0.50 15.67 2.74
C GLU A 94 1.48 14.75 3.48
N MET A 95 1.00 13.60 3.95
CA MET A 95 1.81 12.64 4.70
C MET A 95 2.89 12.02 3.82
N TYR A 96 2.54 11.66 2.58
CA TYR A 96 3.49 11.07 1.64
C TYR A 96 4.66 12.01 1.34
N TYR A 97 4.37 13.27 0.98
CA TYR A 97 5.42 14.26 0.69
C TYR A 97 6.27 14.60 1.93
N LYS A 98 5.66 14.71 3.12
CA LYS A 98 6.41 14.84 4.38
C LYS A 98 7.32 13.63 4.61
N ARG A 99 6.87 12.42 4.28
CA ARG A 99 7.64 11.18 4.44
C ARG A 99 8.82 11.10 3.49
N ILE A 100 8.69 11.61 2.26
CA ILE A 100 9.83 11.73 1.33
C ILE A 100 10.90 12.64 1.95
N LEU A 101 10.52 13.76 2.56
CA LEU A 101 11.50 14.63 3.22
C LEU A 101 12.19 13.94 4.39
N GLU A 102 11.48 13.10 5.15
CA GLU A 102 12.08 12.30 6.22
C GLU A 102 13.06 11.25 5.67
N PHE A 103 12.69 10.57 4.59
CA PHE A 103 13.58 9.66 3.85
C PHE A 103 14.87 10.35 3.43
N LEU A 104 14.78 11.54 2.81
CA LEU A 104 15.94 12.27 2.30
C LEU A 104 16.91 12.73 3.39
N LYS A 105 16.47 12.89 4.65
CA LYS A 105 17.36 13.22 5.77
C LYS A 105 18.33 12.09 6.11
N GLN A 106 17.89 10.85 5.95
CA GLN A 106 18.61 9.65 6.36
C GLN A 106 19.27 8.94 5.17
N TYR A 107 18.78 9.19 3.96
CA TYR A 107 19.23 8.57 2.73
C TYR A 107 20.53 9.18 2.20
N HIS A 108 21.53 8.31 2.00
CA HIS A 108 22.81 8.65 1.41
C HIS A 108 22.98 7.85 0.10
N PRO A 109 22.92 8.49 -1.07
CA PRO A 109 23.01 7.77 -2.33
C PRO A 109 24.41 7.15 -2.48
N ALA A 110 24.47 5.83 -2.58
CA ALA A 110 25.73 5.08 -2.71
C ALA A 110 26.35 5.23 -4.12
N ASN A 111 25.52 5.42 -5.15
CA ASN A 111 25.91 5.69 -6.53
C ASN A 111 25.07 6.83 -7.07
N GLN A 112 25.70 7.79 -7.77
CA GLN A 112 24.95 8.77 -8.55
C GLN A 112 24.40 8.03 -9.77
N THR A 113 23.07 7.90 -9.85
CA THR A 113 22.41 7.40 -11.06
C THR A 113 22.81 8.32 -12.22
N SER A 114 23.46 7.75 -13.24
CA SER A 114 23.81 8.50 -14.45
C SER A 114 22.51 8.91 -15.13
N LEU A 115 22.29 10.22 -15.27
CA LEU A 115 21.13 10.77 -15.95
C LEU A 115 21.14 10.34 -17.43
N ILE A 116 20.11 9.61 -17.86
CA ILE A 116 19.86 9.30 -19.27
C ILE A 116 18.89 10.36 -19.80
N THR A 117 18.89 10.64 -21.12
CA THR A 117 17.98 11.60 -21.77
C THR A 117 16.48 11.36 -21.47
N ASN A 118 16.08 10.11 -21.21
CA ASN A 118 14.70 9.78 -20.79
C ASN A 118 14.33 10.34 -19.40
N ASP A 119 15.31 10.58 -18.52
CA ASP A 119 15.07 11.10 -17.18
C ASP A 119 14.66 12.58 -17.22
N PHE A 120 15.16 13.33 -18.20
CA PHE A 120 14.78 14.74 -18.39
C PHE A 120 13.30 14.89 -18.78
N PHE A 121 12.82 14.11 -19.74
CA PHE A 121 11.40 14.13 -20.13
C PHE A 121 10.49 13.59 -19.02
N THR A 122 10.97 12.59 -18.26
CA THR A 122 10.26 12.09 -17.07
C THR A 122 10.12 13.18 -16.02
N PHE A 123 11.18 13.94 -15.78
CA PHE A 123 11.12 15.10 -14.90
C PHE A 123 10.15 16.18 -15.41
N LEU A 124 10.20 16.57 -16.69
CA LEU A 124 9.25 17.55 -17.23
C LEU A 124 7.79 17.07 -17.12
N ARG A 125 7.53 15.79 -17.38
CA ARG A 125 6.21 15.19 -17.16
C ARG A 125 5.79 15.28 -15.70
N SER A 126 6.69 15.02 -14.75
CA SER A 126 6.38 15.14 -13.33
C SER A 126 6.02 16.59 -12.93
N LEU A 127 6.69 17.61 -13.50
CA LEU A 127 6.32 19.02 -13.29
C LEU A 127 4.91 19.31 -13.78
N TRP A 128 4.54 18.79 -14.95
CA TRP A 128 3.19 18.96 -15.48
C TRP A 128 2.16 18.21 -14.66
N TYR A 129 2.29 16.89 -14.51
CA TYR A 129 1.26 16.06 -13.88
C TYR A 129 1.12 16.30 -12.38
N LEU A 130 2.22 16.42 -11.64
CA LEU A 130 2.19 16.58 -10.17
C LEU A 130 2.18 18.05 -9.75
N GLY A 131 2.75 18.93 -10.56
CA GLY A 131 2.89 20.35 -10.23
C GLY A 131 1.76 21.23 -10.75
N VAL A 132 1.15 20.90 -11.89
CA VAL A 132 0.19 21.80 -12.57
C VAL A 132 -1.18 21.13 -12.79
N ALA A 133 -1.21 19.94 -13.38
CA ALA A 133 -2.45 19.26 -13.78
C ALA A 133 -3.16 18.55 -12.63
N ASP A 134 -2.51 18.42 -11.47
CA ASP A 134 -3.09 17.79 -10.28
C ASP A 134 -4.16 18.69 -9.63
N GLN A 135 -5.43 18.42 -9.94
CA GLN A 135 -6.58 19.18 -9.46
C GLN A 135 -6.96 18.89 -8.00
N THR A 136 -6.28 17.95 -7.34
CA THR A 136 -6.66 17.49 -6.00
C THR A 136 -6.08 18.33 -4.86
N GLY A 137 -5.37 19.41 -5.19
CA GLY A 137 -4.75 20.31 -4.22
C GLY A 137 -3.40 19.84 -3.67
N SER A 138 -2.85 18.74 -4.18
CA SER A 138 -1.56 18.20 -3.74
C SER A 138 -0.33 18.81 -4.37
N SER A 139 -0.50 19.59 -5.44
CA SER A 139 0.60 20.31 -6.12
C SER A 139 1.43 21.16 -5.17
N LYS A 140 0.81 21.79 -4.16
CA LYS A 140 1.53 22.57 -3.13
C LYS A 140 2.57 21.74 -2.37
N TYR A 141 2.30 20.47 -2.09
CA TYR A 141 3.24 19.59 -1.39
C TYR A 141 4.37 19.14 -2.33
N TYR A 142 4.04 18.91 -3.60
CA TYR A 142 5.03 18.59 -4.63
C TYR A 142 6.02 19.75 -4.86
N TRP A 143 5.53 20.98 -5.02
CA TRP A 143 6.38 22.17 -5.16
C TRP A 143 7.27 22.41 -3.93
N ARG A 144 6.74 22.15 -2.73
CA ARG A 144 7.54 22.18 -1.50
C ARG A 144 8.65 21.12 -1.52
N LEU A 145 8.34 19.88 -1.91
CA LEU A 145 9.34 18.82 -2.05
C LEU A 145 10.43 19.22 -3.04
N LEU A 146 10.06 19.74 -4.22
CA LEU A 146 11.01 20.20 -5.23
C LEU A 146 11.98 21.25 -4.68
N LYS A 147 11.44 22.27 -4.01
CA LYS A 147 12.25 23.34 -3.41
C LYS A 147 13.24 22.79 -2.39
N GLU A 148 12.79 21.94 -1.47
CA GLU A 148 13.66 21.33 -0.45
C GLU A 148 14.71 20.40 -1.08
N SER A 149 14.32 19.64 -2.11
CA SER A 149 15.22 18.69 -2.80
C SER A 149 16.35 19.42 -3.54
N VAL A 150 16.04 20.51 -4.26
CA VAL A 150 17.06 21.32 -4.97
C VAL A 150 17.93 22.14 -4.02
N SER A 151 17.37 22.63 -2.90
CA SER A 151 18.12 23.48 -1.97
C SER A 151 18.99 22.68 -1.00
N ARG A 152 18.49 21.58 -0.43
CA ARG A 152 19.13 20.83 0.66
C ARG A 152 19.62 19.43 0.26
N TYR A 153 18.90 18.74 -0.63
CA TYR A 153 19.16 17.34 -0.97
C TYR A 153 19.63 17.13 -2.42
N ARG A 154 20.49 18.02 -2.93
CA ARG A 154 20.92 18.07 -4.34
C ARG A 154 21.41 16.73 -4.89
N LYS A 155 22.15 15.97 -4.09
CA LYS A 155 22.71 14.65 -4.47
C LYS A 155 21.64 13.56 -4.61
N SER A 156 20.49 13.73 -3.97
CA SER A 156 19.37 12.78 -3.95
C SER A 156 18.14 13.34 -4.67
N PHE A 157 18.33 14.38 -5.49
CA PHE A 157 17.24 15.07 -6.17
C PHE A 157 16.49 14.14 -7.11
N THR A 158 17.21 13.34 -7.90
CA THR A 158 16.62 12.36 -8.82
C THR A 158 15.79 11.34 -8.06
N ASP A 159 16.32 10.80 -6.96
CA ASP A 159 15.59 9.87 -6.09
C ASP A 159 14.30 10.50 -5.54
N ALA A 160 14.34 11.78 -5.14
CA ALA A 160 13.16 12.52 -4.67
C ALA A 160 12.05 12.61 -5.74
N ILE A 161 12.41 12.84 -7.00
CA ILE A 161 11.46 12.85 -8.11
C ILE A 161 10.90 11.44 -8.36
N THR A 162 11.76 10.42 -8.38
CA THR A 162 11.34 9.03 -8.60
C THR A 162 10.32 8.58 -7.56
N VAL A 163 10.58 8.83 -6.27
CA VAL A 163 9.64 8.44 -5.21
C VAL A 163 8.38 9.30 -5.22
N ALA A 164 8.43 10.57 -5.67
CA ALA A 164 7.22 11.38 -5.87
C ALA A 164 6.32 10.80 -6.98
N ILE A 165 6.91 10.33 -8.09
CA ILE A 165 6.18 9.63 -9.17
C ILE A 165 5.57 8.32 -8.64
N TYR A 166 6.31 7.53 -7.86
CA TYR A 166 5.74 6.33 -7.22
C TYR A 166 4.58 6.68 -6.28
N GLY A 167 4.68 7.77 -5.53
CA GLY A 167 3.59 8.29 -4.70
C GLY A 167 2.30 8.55 -5.47
N TYR A 168 2.41 9.13 -6.66
CA TYR A 168 1.26 9.33 -7.54
C TYR A 168 0.61 8.01 -7.97
N HIS A 169 1.42 7.01 -8.34
CA HIS A 169 0.91 5.68 -8.67
C HIS A 169 0.23 5.02 -7.47
N PHE A 170 0.85 5.04 -6.29
CA PHE A 170 0.24 4.46 -5.09
C PHE A 170 -1.09 5.13 -4.73
N ARG A 171 -1.17 6.44 -4.90
CA ARG A 171 -2.42 7.17 -4.71
C ARG A 171 -3.49 6.71 -5.70
N SER A 172 -3.19 6.62 -6.99
CA SER A 172 -4.17 6.15 -7.98
C SER A 172 -4.65 4.71 -7.70
N LEU A 173 -3.80 3.87 -7.11
CA LEU A 173 -4.12 2.47 -6.80
C LEU A 173 -4.90 2.31 -5.50
N PHE A 174 -4.51 3.04 -4.44
CA PHE A 174 -4.98 2.78 -3.08
C PHE A 174 -5.85 3.89 -2.49
N TYR A 175 -5.79 5.11 -3.02
CA TYR A 175 -6.53 6.28 -2.51
C TYR A 175 -7.82 6.54 -3.31
N GLU A 176 -7.84 6.27 -4.62
CA GLU A 176 -8.99 6.58 -5.50
C GLU A 176 -9.91 5.39 -5.79
N LYS A 177 -9.47 4.14 -5.60
CA LYS A 177 -10.30 2.95 -5.84
C LYS A 177 -10.62 2.23 -4.54
N TRP A 178 -11.91 2.28 -4.22
CA TRP A 178 -12.52 1.77 -3.00
C TRP A 178 -12.73 0.25 -3.06
N ILE A 179 -12.62 -0.40 -1.90
CA ILE A 179 -13.06 -1.78 -1.65
C ILE A 179 -14.54 -1.71 -1.27
N PRO A 180 -15.47 -2.44 -1.92
CA PRO A 180 -16.83 -2.55 -1.41
C PRO A 180 -16.80 -3.09 0.03
N LEU A 181 -17.23 -2.29 1.01
CA LEU A 181 -17.29 -2.68 2.43
C LEU A 181 -18.32 -3.81 2.68
N GLU A 182 -19.13 -4.19 1.71
CA GLU A 182 -20.17 -5.21 1.84
C GLU A 182 -19.63 -6.63 1.66
N TRP A 183 -18.73 -7.00 2.57
CA TRP A 183 -18.16 -8.34 2.71
C TRP A 183 -19.21 -9.44 2.88
N GLU A 184 -20.33 -9.12 3.55
CA GLU A 184 -21.50 -9.99 3.71
C GLU A 184 -22.17 -10.33 2.37
N GLU A 185 -22.25 -9.39 1.43
CA GLU A 185 -22.82 -9.67 0.11
C GLU A 185 -21.91 -10.58 -0.72
N TRP A 186 -20.59 -10.37 -0.67
CA TRP A 186 -19.63 -11.25 -1.35
C TRP A 186 -19.67 -12.68 -0.78
N LEU A 187 -19.64 -12.83 0.55
CA LEU A 187 -19.74 -14.14 1.20
C LEU A 187 -21.08 -14.84 0.92
N ARG A 188 -22.20 -14.09 0.94
CA ARG A 188 -23.51 -14.64 0.60
C ARG A 188 -23.59 -15.09 -0.86
N ARG A 189 -22.93 -14.38 -1.78
CA ARG A 189 -22.86 -14.79 -3.19
C ARG A 189 -22.06 -16.08 -3.36
N GLU A 190 -20.92 -16.20 -2.69
CA GLU A 190 -20.03 -17.36 -2.87
C GLU A 190 -20.48 -18.60 -2.08
N LEU A 191 -21.09 -18.44 -0.90
CA LEU A 191 -21.54 -19.55 -0.05
C LEU A 191 -22.94 -20.07 -0.40
N ASN A 192 -23.82 -19.25 -1.00
CA ASN A 192 -25.16 -19.70 -1.41
C ASN A 192 -25.16 -20.42 -2.77
N HIS A 193 -24.12 -20.28 -3.57
CA HIS A 193 -23.92 -21.07 -4.78
C HIS A 193 -23.06 -22.30 -4.46
N GLY A 194 -23.68 -23.31 -3.84
CA GLY A 194 -23.04 -24.61 -3.68
C GLY A 194 -22.57 -25.16 -5.03
N GLY A 195 -21.25 -25.28 -5.20
CA GLY A 195 -20.60 -26.00 -6.30
C GLY A 195 -19.69 -25.15 -7.19
N LEU A 196 -18.38 -25.43 -7.12
CA LEU A 196 -17.36 -25.04 -8.11
C LEU A 196 -17.85 -25.34 -9.55
N PRO A 197 -17.51 -24.50 -10.56
CA PRO A 197 -16.20 -24.64 -11.21
C PRO A 197 -15.53 -23.32 -11.66
N PHE A 198 -14.19 -23.36 -11.70
CA PHE A 198 -13.36 -22.44 -12.48
C PHE A 198 -13.65 -22.62 -13.99
N PRO A 199 -13.70 -21.55 -14.81
CA PRO A 199 -13.53 -21.68 -16.25
C PRO A 199 -12.04 -21.58 -16.62
N GLU A 200 -11.53 -22.62 -17.27
CA GLU A 200 -10.35 -22.52 -18.13
C GLU A 200 -10.68 -21.77 -19.43
N SER A 201 -9.63 -21.15 -20.00
CA SER A 201 -9.45 -20.63 -21.37
C SER A 201 -10.09 -19.26 -21.69
N GLY A 202 -9.43 -18.33 -22.39
CA GLY A 202 -8.15 -18.44 -23.09
C GLY A 202 -7.66 -17.09 -23.61
N ILE A 203 -6.34 -17.00 -23.76
CA ILE A 203 -5.68 -16.12 -24.71
C ILE A 203 -5.92 -16.74 -26.09
N GLY A 204 -6.46 -15.95 -27.02
CA GLY A 204 -6.65 -16.37 -28.40
C GLY A 204 -7.36 -15.31 -29.24
N THR A 205 -6.54 -14.50 -29.92
CA THR A 205 -6.81 -13.49 -30.97
C THR A 205 -7.64 -12.27 -30.61
#